data_AF-F3ZGS5-F1
#
_entry.id   AF-F3ZGS5-F1
#
_cell.length_a   1.000
_cell.length_b   1.000
_cell.length_c   1.000
_cell.angle_alpha   90.00
_cell.angle_beta   90.00
_cell.angle_gamma   90.00
#
_symmetry.space_group_name_H-M   'P 1'
#
loop_
_entity.id
_entity.type
_entity.pdbx_description
1 polymer ?
#
loop_
_entity_poly.entity_id
_entity_poly.type
_entity_poly.pdbx_seq_one_letter_code
_entity_poly.pdbx_strand_id
1 'polypeptide(L)'
;MAAVARRVIEPINAAQCAGLDKLLARTPDPSVGELVEAFAGPLFDEMSAGGAGGARTSRLIVTILSDPAEEARAWTGPGEDMVRERYLAAFARVLPGLSPEELRFRMRGILAVTAVDRLEVHQQPSPGCTSPVAGEAARRWAITFLMAAMSAPPTRT
;
A
#
# COMPACT_ATOMS: atom_id res chain seq x y z
N MET A 1 -18.41 7.28 10.61
CA MET A 1 -17.26 6.53 10.06
C MET A 1 -16.51 7.30 8.98
N ALA A 2 -17.18 7.85 7.96
CA ALA A 2 -16.55 8.62 6.88
C ALA A 2 -15.54 9.71 7.31
N ALA A 3 -15.85 10.54 8.32
CA ALA A 3 -14.92 11.56 8.80
C ALA A 3 -13.65 10.98 9.46
N VAL A 4 -13.79 9.83 10.14
CA VAL A 4 -12.67 9.13 10.78
C VAL A 4 -11.81 8.44 9.73
N ALA A 5 -12.43 7.81 8.73
CA ALA A 5 -11.74 7.22 7.58
C ALA A 5 -10.92 8.27 6.81
N ARG A 6 -11.53 9.41 6.45
CA ARG A 6 -10.84 10.52 5.79
C ARG A 6 -9.63 11.01 6.56
N ARG A 7 -9.77 11.25 7.88
CA ARG A 7 -8.66 11.69 8.72
C ARG A 7 -7.45 10.74 8.70
N VAL A 8 -7.68 9.46 8.45
CA VAL A 8 -6.63 8.45 8.37
C VAL A 8 -6.07 8.28 6.96
N ILE A 9 -6.93 8.34 5.93
CA ILE A 9 -6.54 8.06 4.54
C ILE A 9 -5.99 9.31 3.83
N GLU A 10 -6.48 10.51 4.15
CA GLU A 10 -6.04 11.75 3.50
C GLU A 10 -4.53 12.03 3.65
N PRO A 11 -3.90 11.85 4.83
CA PRO A 11 -2.45 12.01 4.96
C PRO A 11 -1.65 11.03 4.08
N ILE A 12 -2.08 9.77 4.04
CA ILE A 12 -1.47 8.72 3.20
C ILE A 12 -1.56 9.11 1.72
N ASN A 13 -2.75 9.50 1.27
CA ASN A 13 -2.99 9.91 -0.11
C ASN A 13 -2.16 11.14 -0.49
N ALA A 14 -2.07 12.13 0.40
CA ALA A 14 -1.26 13.33 0.17
C ALA A 14 0.23 12.97 0.04
N ALA A 15 0.74 12.08 0.90
CA ALA A 15 2.12 11.61 0.85
C ALA A 15 2.39 10.76 -0.40
N GLN A 16 1.46 9.90 -0.82
CA GLN A 16 1.54 9.14 -2.08
C GLN A 16 1.56 10.07 -3.30
N CYS A 17 0.68 11.08 -3.35
CA CYS A 17 0.71 12.07 -4.43
C CYS A 17 2.04 12.82 -4.51
N ALA A 18 2.49 13.37 -3.38
CA ALA A 18 3.75 14.10 -3.32
C ALA A 18 4.96 13.20 -3.69
N GLY A 19 4.93 11.94 -3.25
CA GLY A 19 5.93 10.92 -3.59
C GLY A 19 5.97 10.64 -5.09
N LEU A 20 4.81 10.44 -5.72
CA LEU A 20 4.71 10.23 -7.15
C LEU A 20 5.16 11.46 -7.95
N ASP A 21 4.75 12.66 -7.55
CA ASP A 21 5.15 13.92 -8.18
C ASP A 21 6.68 14.08 -8.17
N LYS A 22 7.30 13.85 -7.00
CA LYS A 22 8.76 13.92 -6.84
C LYS A 22 9.47 12.86 -7.67
N LEU A 23 8.93 11.64 -7.73
CA LEU A 23 9.51 10.55 -8.50
C LEU A 23 9.50 10.87 -9.99
N LEU A 24 8.35 11.27 -10.54
CA LEU A 24 8.19 11.58 -11.97
C LEU A 24 8.97 12.83 -12.39
N ALA A 25 9.15 13.80 -11.49
CA ALA A 25 10.01 14.97 -11.75
C ALA A 25 11.49 14.60 -11.90
N ARG A 26 11.95 13.56 -11.19
CA ARG A 26 13.35 13.09 -11.23
C ARG A 26 13.60 12.05 -12.32
N THR A 27 12.66 11.13 -12.50
CA THR A 27 12.76 9.98 -13.39
C THR A 27 11.46 9.88 -14.20
N PRO A 28 11.44 10.35 -15.46
CA PRO A 28 10.23 10.28 -16.31
C PRO A 28 9.72 8.85 -16.52
N ASP A 29 10.64 7.88 -16.56
CA ASP A 29 10.37 6.44 -16.70
C ASP A 29 10.86 5.68 -15.46
N PRO A 30 10.15 5.76 -14.32
CA PRO A 30 10.56 5.08 -13.10
C PRO A 30 10.48 3.56 -13.25
N SER A 31 11.33 2.84 -12.54
CA SER A 31 11.22 1.38 -12.44
C SER A 31 9.98 0.95 -11.65
N VAL A 32 9.55 -0.30 -11.82
CA VAL A 32 8.47 -0.91 -11.02
C VAL A 32 8.79 -0.82 -9.52
N GLY A 33 10.06 -1.01 -9.16
CA GLY A 33 10.52 -0.91 -7.77
C GLY A 33 10.32 0.48 -7.19
N GLU A 34 10.73 1.52 -7.90
CA GLU A 34 10.54 2.91 -7.46
C GLU A 34 9.06 3.27 -7.30
N LEU A 35 8.18 2.78 -8.19
CA LEU A 35 6.74 3.00 -8.06
C LEU A 35 6.15 2.24 -6.85
N VAL A 36 6.59 1.01 -6.59
CA VAL A 36 6.19 0.24 -5.40
C VAL A 36 6.63 0.95 -4.13
N GLU A 37 7.88 1.43 -4.07
CA GLU A 37 8.37 2.17 -2.91
C GLU A 37 7.61 3.48 -2.69
N ALA A 38 7.35 4.25 -3.75
CA ALA A 38 6.60 5.50 -3.66
C ALA A 38 5.15 5.27 -3.20
N PHE A 39 4.52 4.17 -3.61
CA PHE A 39 3.15 3.84 -3.23
C PHE A 39 3.06 3.23 -1.82
N ALA A 40 3.91 2.25 -1.51
CA ALA A 40 3.85 1.49 -0.27
C ALA A 40 4.57 2.19 0.89
N GLY A 41 5.54 3.06 0.62
CA GLY A 41 6.29 3.79 1.63
C GLY A 41 5.40 4.56 2.61
N PRO A 42 4.51 5.46 2.13
CA PRO A 42 3.59 6.21 2.99
C PRO A 42 2.69 5.34 3.86
N LEU A 43 2.28 4.16 3.36
CA LEU A 43 1.51 3.20 4.13
C LEU A 43 2.30 2.71 5.35
N PHE A 44 3.58 2.37 5.16
CA PHE A 44 4.44 1.94 6.26
C PHE A 44 4.80 3.05 7.24
N ASP A 45 4.97 4.28 6.74
CA ASP A 45 5.34 5.45 7.54
C ASP A 45 4.16 5.87 8.46
N GLU A 46 2.93 5.89 7.95
CA GLU A 46 1.73 6.25 8.71
C GLU A 46 1.20 5.11 9.61
N MET A 47 1.44 3.85 9.23
CA MET A 47 1.10 2.67 10.05
C MET A 47 2.24 2.23 10.99
N SER A 48 3.14 3.16 11.36
CA SER A 48 4.38 2.83 12.07
C SER A 48 4.19 1.92 13.30
N ALA A 49 4.99 0.85 13.33
CA ALA A 49 4.99 -0.17 14.36
C ALA A 49 5.80 0.33 15.58
N GLY A 50 5.15 1.06 16.48
CA GLY A 50 5.84 1.54 17.69
C GLY A 50 5.01 2.33 18.69
N GLY A 51 3.75 2.66 18.38
CA GLY A 51 2.85 3.33 19.32
C GLY A 51 1.41 2.86 19.16
N ALA A 52 0.62 2.98 20.22
CA ALA A 52 -0.81 2.62 20.22
C ALA A 52 -1.64 3.31 19.12
N GLY A 53 -1.11 4.39 18.51
CA GLY A 53 -1.68 5.05 17.33
C GLY A 53 -1.57 4.24 16.04
N GLY A 54 -0.40 3.65 15.75
CA GLY A 54 -0.14 2.91 14.50
C GLY A 54 -1.02 1.67 14.37
N ALA A 55 -1.12 0.87 15.43
CA ALA A 55 -1.97 -0.32 15.45
C ALA A 55 -3.47 -0.01 15.29
N ARG A 56 -3.93 1.12 15.84
CA ARG A 56 -5.31 1.59 15.66
C ARG A 56 -5.57 2.01 14.21
N THR A 57 -4.60 2.71 13.60
CA THR A 57 -4.63 3.09 12.18
C THR A 57 -4.67 1.85 11.28
N SER A 58 -3.79 0.88 11.49
CA SER A 58 -3.76 -0.39 10.74
C SER A 58 -5.08 -1.13 10.84
N ARG A 59 -5.63 -1.29 12.06
CA ARG A 59 -6.94 -1.94 12.26
C ARG A 59 -8.05 -1.22 11.51
N LEU A 60 -8.09 0.11 11.57
CA LEU A 60 -9.10 0.89 10.85
C LEU A 60 -8.95 0.75 9.34
N ILE A 61 -7.73 0.77 8.79
CA ILE A 61 -7.47 0.56 7.36
C ILE A 61 -7.93 -0.83 6.94
N VAL A 62 -7.58 -1.88 7.69
CA VAL A 62 -8.05 -3.25 7.43
C VAL A 62 -9.57 -3.34 7.49
N THR A 63 -10.21 -2.69 8.48
CA THR A 63 -11.67 -2.62 8.56
C THR A 63 -12.26 -1.95 7.32
N ILE A 64 -11.76 -0.78 6.90
CA ILE A 64 -12.26 -0.08 5.71
C ILE A 64 -12.07 -0.93 4.45
N LEU A 65 -10.92 -1.59 4.28
CA LEU A 65 -10.61 -2.39 3.10
C LEU A 65 -11.38 -3.72 3.05
N SER A 66 -11.77 -4.26 4.19
CA SER A 66 -12.45 -5.56 4.30
C SER A 66 -13.97 -5.44 4.47
N ASP A 67 -14.49 -4.22 4.70
CA ASP A 67 -15.92 -3.99 4.84
C ASP A 67 -16.62 -4.10 3.47
N PRO A 68 -17.56 -5.05 3.30
CA PRO A 68 -18.25 -5.25 2.04
C PRO A 68 -19.28 -4.14 1.73
N ALA A 69 -19.62 -3.27 2.68
CA ALA A 69 -20.61 -2.23 2.50
C ALA A 69 -20.17 -1.21 1.43
N GLU A 70 -21.05 -0.91 0.47
CA GLU A 70 -20.77 0.11 -0.55
C GLU A 70 -20.50 1.49 0.08
N GLU A 71 -21.14 1.77 1.21
CA GLU A 71 -20.93 2.97 2.01
C GLU A 71 -19.49 3.08 2.51
N ALA A 72 -18.82 1.96 2.82
CA ALA A 72 -17.43 1.94 3.26
C ALA A 72 -16.46 2.38 2.16
N ARG A 73 -16.77 2.09 0.89
CA ARG A 73 -16.01 2.58 -0.27
C ARG A 73 -16.14 4.09 -0.47
N ALA A 74 -17.28 4.67 -0.09
CA ALA A 74 -17.51 6.11 -0.17
C ALA A 74 -16.85 6.90 0.99
N TRP A 75 -16.35 6.22 2.02
CA TRP A 75 -15.78 6.87 3.20
C TRP A 75 -14.41 7.51 2.98
N THR A 76 -13.68 7.10 1.95
CA THR A 76 -12.32 7.57 1.68
C THR A 76 -12.27 8.78 0.75
N GLY A 77 -13.39 9.09 0.09
CA GLY A 77 -13.61 10.31 -0.68
C GLY A 77 -12.92 10.32 -2.05
N PRO A 78 -13.21 11.34 -2.89
CA PRO A 78 -12.76 11.39 -4.29
C PRO A 78 -11.23 11.53 -4.44
N GLY A 79 -10.52 11.95 -3.38
CA GLY A 79 -9.07 12.07 -3.38
C GLY A 79 -8.34 10.72 -3.50
N GLU A 80 -8.87 9.65 -2.90
CA GLU A 80 -8.27 8.32 -3.00
C GLU A 80 -8.33 7.78 -4.42
N ASP A 81 -9.50 7.92 -5.06
CA ASP A 81 -9.70 7.49 -6.45
C ASP A 81 -8.70 8.19 -7.38
N MET A 82 -8.50 9.50 -7.20
CA MET A 82 -7.53 10.25 -7.99
C MET A 82 -6.09 9.74 -7.79
N VAL A 83 -5.65 9.49 -6.56
CA VAL A 83 -4.29 8.97 -6.29
C VAL A 83 -4.11 7.60 -6.94
N ARG A 84 -5.10 6.73 -6.77
CA ARG A 84 -5.10 5.37 -7.31
C ARG A 84 -5.02 5.36 -8.83
N GLU A 85 -5.81 6.19 -9.51
CA GLU A 85 -5.78 6.30 -10.98
C GLU A 85 -4.43 6.83 -11.49
N ARG A 86 -3.80 7.78 -10.77
CA ARG A 86 -2.46 8.28 -11.12
C ARG A 86 -1.40 7.19 -11.04
N TYR A 87 -1.42 6.37 -9.99
CA TYR A 87 -0.51 5.25 -9.86
C TYR A 87 -0.81 4.12 -10.86
N LEU A 88 -2.08 3.81 -11.13
CA LEU A 88 -2.47 2.86 -12.17
C LEU A 88 -1.90 3.28 -13.52
N ALA A 89 -2.03 4.55 -13.89
CA ALA A 89 -1.46 5.07 -15.12
C ALA A 89 0.07 4.97 -15.16
N ALA A 90 0.77 5.23 -14.05
CA ALA A 90 2.22 5.09 -13.96
C ALA A 90 2.66 3.63 -14.10
N PHE A 91 2.02 2.70 -13.39
CA PHE A 91 2.32 1.27 -13.49
C PHE A 91 2.01 0.71 -14.87
N ALA A 92 0.91 1.12 -15.51
CA ALA A 92 0.54 0.64 -16.84
C ALA A 92 1.61 0.97 -17.91
N ARG A 93 2.32 2.11 -17.77
CA ARG A 93 3.42 2.48 -18.67
C ARG A 93 4.61 1.52 -18.56
N VAL A 94 4.92 1.08 -17.34
CA VAL A 94 6.11 0.24 -17.06
C VAL A 94 5.80 -1.25 -17.07
N LEU A 95 4.51 -1.62 -17.09
CA LEU A 95 4.00 -2.99 -17.18
C LEU A 95 2.98 -3.14 -18.34
N PRO A 96 3.35 -2.83 -19.59
CA PRO A 96 2.41 -2.78 -20.71
C PRO A 96 1.80 -4.15 -21.09
N GLY A 97 2.37 -5.25 -20.60
CA GLY A 97 1.86 -6.61 -20.83
C GLY A 97 0.75 -7.06 -19.87
N LEU A 98 0.41 -6.27 -18.86
CA LEU A 98 -0.66 -6.60 -17.91
C LEU A 98 -2.01 -6.03 -18.37
N SER A 99 -3.08 -6.81 -18.18
CA SER A 99 -4.43 -6.27 -18.33
C SER A 99 -4.74 -5.24 -17.23
N PRO A 100 -5.64 -4.27 -17.49
CA PRO A 100 -6.08 -3.34 -16.46
C PRO A 100 -6.65 -4.04 -15.22
N GLU A 101 -7.34 -5.17 -15.40
CA GLU A 101 -7.92 -5.97 -14.33
C GLU A 101 -6.84 -6.60 -13.44
N GLU A 102 -5.82 -7.20 -14.05
CA GLU A 102 -4.72 -7.81 -13.32
C GLU A 102 -3.89 -6.75 -12.61
N LEU A 103 -3.63 -5.60 -13.25
CA LEU A 103 -2.91 -4.51 -12.61
C LEU A 103 -3.66 -3.95 -11.38
N ARG A 104 -4.97 -3.71 -11.49
CA ARG A 104 -5.81 -3.30 -10.35
C ARG A 104 -5.77 -4.34 -9.23
N PHE A 105 -5.79 -5.63 -9.58
CA PHE A 105 -5.66 -6.70 -8.59
C PHE A 105 -4.32 -6.65 -7.85
N ARG A 106 -3.20 -6.56 -8.58
CA ARG A 106 -1.85 -6.51 -7.97
C ARG A 106 -1.67 -5.28 -7.07
N MET A 107 -2.18 -4.12 -7.48
CA MET A 107 -2.17 -2.90 -6.65
C MET A 107 -2.98 -3.06 -5.36
N ARG A 108 -4.17 -3.70 -5.41
CA ARG A 108 -4.90 -4.04 -4.17
C ARG A 108 -4.10 -4.99 -3.28
N GLY A 109 -3.33 -5.89 -3.88
CA GLY A 109 -2.40 -6.78 -3.17
C GLY A 109 -1.37 -6.01 -2.34
N ILE A 110 -0.86 -4.87 -2.84
CA ILE A 110 0.05 -4.00 -2.09
C ILE A 110 -0.62 -3.53 -0.79
N LEU A 111 -1.83 -2.97 -0.89
CA LEU A 111 -2.58 -2.49 0.27
C LEU A 111 -2.82 -3.61 1.28
N ALA A 112 -3.25 -4.79 0.82
CA ALA A 112 -3.56 -5.93 1.67
C ALA A 112 -2.33 -6.42 2.44
N VAL A 113 -1.19 -6.64 1.76
CA VAL A 113 0.04 -7.12 2.39
C VAL A 113 0.55 -6.11 3.41
N THR A 114 0.59 -4.82 3.06
CA THR A 114 1.06 -3.79 3.98
C THR A 114 0.15 -3.66 5.21
N ALA A 115 -1.18 -3.71 5.02
CA ALA A 115 -2.12 -3.61 6.12
C ALA A 115 -2.03 -4.81 7.08
N VAL A 116 -1.90 -6.04 6.55
CA VAL A 116 -1.77 -7.27 7.35
C VAL A 116 -0.44 -7.31 8.10
N ASP A 117 0.67 -6.95 7.45
CA ASP A 117 1.99 -6.89 8.09
C ASP A 117 2.00 -5.92 9.29
N ARG A 118 1.19 -4.85 9.23
CA ARG A 118 1.08 -3.85 10.30
C ARG A 118 0.04 -4.18 11.38
N LEU A 119 -0.66 -5.32 11.29
CA LEU A 119 -1.49 -5.81 12.38
C LEU A 119 -0.61 -6.48 13.44
N GLU A 120 -0.59 -5.90 14.65
CA GLU A 120 0.18 -6.40 15.81
C GLU A 120 -0.02 -7.89 16.10
N VAL A 121 -1.20 -8.45 15.78
CA VAL A 121 -1.53 -9.87 16.00
C VAL A 121 -0.63 -10.80 15.19
N HIS A 122 -0.16 -10.36 14.02
CA HIS A 122 0.73 -11.11 13.14
C HIS A 122 2.21 -10.82 13.42
N GLN A 123 2.51 -9.87 14.30
CA GLN A 123 3.87 -9.53 14.73
C GLN A 123 4.27 -10.23 16.05
N GLN A 124 3.38 -11.05 16.62
CA GLN A 124 3.70 -11.82 17.82
C GLN A 124 4.85 -12.80 17.54
N PRO A 125 5.82 -12.94 18.47
CA PRO A 125 6.91 -13.89 18.32
C PRO A 125 6.37 -15.32 18.16
N SER A 126 6.72 -15.98 17.06
CA SER A 126 6.48 -17.42 16.92
C SER A 126 7.52 -18.19 17.74
N PRO A 127 7.15 -19.26 18.47
CA PRO A 127 8.09 -20.07 19.23
C PRO A 127 9.21 -20.61 18.34
N GLY A 128 10.46 -20.32 18.68
CA GLY A 128 11.64 -20.77 17.93
C GLY A 128 12.11 -19.85 16.80
N CYS A 129 11.38 -18.76 16.51
CA CYS A 129 11.89 -17.69 15.65
C CYS A 129 12.47 -16.57 16.52
N THR A 130 13.69 -16.11 16.21
CA THR A 130 14.15 -14.80 16.68
C THR A 130 13.14 -13.77 16.18
N SER A 131 12.51 -13.03 17.10
CA SER A 131 11.53 -11.99 16.75
C SER A 131 12.15 -11.10 15.65
N PRO A 132 11.44 -10.90 14.52
CA PRO A 132 12.02 -10.17 13.40
C PRO A 132 12.42 -8.79 13.89
N VAL A 133 13.65 -8.39 13.54
CA VAL A 133 14.23 -7.09 13.88
C VAL A 133 13.20 -5.99 13.62
N ALA A 134 12.82 -5.28 14.68
CA ALA A 134 11.67 -4.39 14.71
C ALA A 134 11.64 -3.40 13.51
N GLY A 135 10.46 -3.23 12.93
CA GLY A 135 10.09 -2.12 12.03
C GLY A 135 10.76 -2.11 10.65
N GLU A 136 12.06 -1.81 10.60
CA GLU A 136 12.78 -1.49 9.36
C GLU A 136 13.16 -2.72 8.54
N ALA A 137 13.50 -3.84 9.18
CA ALA A 137 13.78 -5.09 8.46
C ALA A 137 12.50 -5.65 7.83
N ALA A 138 11.40 -5.66 8.58
CA ALA A 138 10.08 -6.08 8.08
C ALA A 138 9.61 -5.22 6.89
N ARG A 139 9.78 -3.89 6.97
CA ARG A 139 9.48 -3.00 5.82
C ARG A 139 10.29 -3.39 4.58
N ARG A 140 11.60 -3.62 4.71
CA ARG A 140 12.45 -4.02 3.58
C ARG A 140 12.00 -5.34 2.95
N TRP A 141 11.66 -6.33 3.77
CA TRP A 141 11.15 -7.61 3.26
C TRP A 141 9.81 -7.45 2.52
N ALA A 142 8.88 -6.67 3.09
CA ALA A 142 7.60 -6.41 2.46
C ALA A 142 7.77 -5.67 1.12
N ILE A 143 8.63 -4.65 1.06
CA ILE A 143 8.94 -3.96 -0.20
C ILE A 143 9.52 -4.93 -1.23
N THR A 144 10.50 -5.78 -0.87
CA THR A 144 11.03 -6.81 -1.77
C THR A 144 9.95 -7.76 -2.29
N PHE A 145 9.07 -8.24 -1.40
CA PHE A 145 7.96 -9.10 -1.77
C PHE A 145 6.99 -8.41 -2.75
N LEU A 146 6.61 -7.16 -2.47
CA LEU A 146 5.69 -6.38 -3.30
C LEU A 146 6.28 -6.05 -4.66
N MET A 147 7.57 -5.71 -4.73
CA MET A 147 8.28 -5.52 -5.99
C MET A 147 8.22 -6.79 -6.85
N ALA A 148 8.49 -7.95 -6.25
CA ALA A 148 8.40 -9.23 -6.95
C ALA A 148 6.97 -9.53 -7.44
N ALA A 149 5.96 -9.31 -6.59
CA ALA A 149 4.55 -9.50 -6.94
C ALA A 149 4.11 -8.59 -8.09
N MET A 150 4.56 -7.33 -8.11
CA MET A 150 4.27 -6.40 -9.21
C MET A 150 5.02 -6.77 -10.49
N SER A 151 6.25 -7.24 -10.38
CA SER A 151 7.14 -7.55 -11.52
C SER A 151 6.93 -8.94 -12.11
N ALA A 152 6.09 -9.77 -11.49
CA ALA A 152 5.80 -11.12 -11.98
C ALA A 152 5.28 -11.08 -13.43
N PRO A 153 5.58 -12.09 -14.27
CA PRO A 153 5.01 -12.17 -15.61
C PRO A 153 3.48 -12.10 -15.60
N PRO A 154 2.82 -11.67 -16.68
CA PRO A 154 1.37 -11.73 -16.80
C PRO A 154 0.84 -13.15 -16.57
N THR A 155 -0.31 -13.26 -15.92
CA THR A 155 -0.93 -14.56 -15.66
C THR A 155 -1.37 -15.18 -16.97
N ARG A 156 -0.93 -16.42 -17.27
CA ARG A 156 -1.40 -17.15 -18.46
C ARG A 156 -2.85 -17.57 -18.25
N THR A 157 -3.67 -17.34 -19.25
CA THR A 157 -5.06 -17.80 -19.33
C THR A 157 -5.15 -19.14 -20.04
#